data_AF-A0A950KP22-F1
#
_entry.id   AF-A0A950KP22-F1
#
_cell.length_a   1.000
_cell.length_b   1.000
_cell.length_c   1.000
_cell.angle_alpha   90.00
_cell.angle_beta   90.00
_cell.angle_gamma   90.00
#
_symmetry.space_group_name_H-M   'P 1'
#
loop_
_entity.id
_entity.type
_entity.pdbx_description
1 polymer ?
#
loop_
_entity_poly.entity_id
_entity_poly.type
_entity_poly.pdbx_seq_one_letter_code
_entity_poly.pdbx_strand_id
1 'polypeptide(L)'
;MIRLLLYVVVFGAISALAAWLADYPGHVTFTWEGWRVDTSIAMLLLALGIELAFLLFVWSCFRALLHLPRRAREWKSLRQSRQTLKAVTESLVALAASDLPAARKATRRVEALQPGQPISLLLGAQVAKAEGNDARMRLLLNAMLTHAATRFLAARSLSDYHLQHADAEAGLHYAHDAQAAQPESESALRLTVESFLRLGQMGRALNAVDAARRHISRSTRRRLQALIYLAQLETATPEAALMAARKATRLVTDIPESAPLLSRFYTRRELPKEAARVLRAAERHGYRPAAHYACGRCGNHDERWRPLCIQCGGLDTLRRI
;
A
#
# COMPACT_ATOMS: atom_id res chain seq x y z
N MET A 1 5.15 20.40 -41.72
CA MET A 1 5.44 21.02 -43.04
C MET A 1 4.30 21.89 -43.55
N ILE A 2 3.02 21.54 -43.32
CA ILE A 2 1.84 22.36 -43.71
C ILE A 2 1.87 23.80 -43.15
N ARG A 3 2.32 24.00 -41.90
CA ARG A 3 2.43 25.34 -41.31
C ARG A 3 3.43 26.25 -42.05
N LEU A 4 4.55 25.70 -42.53
CA LEU A 4 5.58 26.46 -43.25
C LEU A 4 5.07 26.88 -44.64
N LEU A 5 4.43 25.95 -45.35
CA LEU A 5 3.87 26.17 -46.69
C LEU A 5 2.74 27.23 -46.65
N LEU A 6 1.92 27.19 -45.60
CA LEU A 6 0.86 28.18 -45.36
C LEU A 6 1.45 29.58 -45.06
N TYR A 7 2.54 29.68 -44.29
CA TYR A 7 3.21 30.96 -44.08
C TYR A 7 3.81 31.53 -45.36
N VAL A 8 4.41 30.71 -46.23
CA VAL A 8 4.98 31.17 -47.51
C VAL A 8 3.89 31.68 -48.46
N VAL A 9 2.78 30.97 -48.56
CA VAL A 9 1.65 31.39 -49.41
C VAL A 9 0.99 32.67 -48.88
N VAL A 10 0.76 32.76 -47.57
CA VAL A 10 0.17 33.97 -46.95
C VAL A 10 1.12 35.16 -47.07
N PHE A 11 2.42 34.97 -46.83
CA PHE A 11 3.40 36.03 -46.96
C PHE A 11 3.54 36.50 -48.41
N GLY A 12 3.59 35.57 -49.37
CA GLY A 12 3.60 35.89 -50.81
C GLY A 12 2.35 36.65 -51.24
N ALA A 13 1.18 36.25 -50.75
CA ALA A 13 -0.08 36.96 -51.02
C ALA A 13 -0.10 38.37 -50.42
N ILE A 14 0.41 38.55 -49.18
CA ILE A 14 0.52 39.86 -48.53
C ILE A 14 1.52 40.75 -49.29
N SER A 15 2.67 40.21 -49.71
CA SER A 15 3.66 40.96 -50.49
C SER A 15 3.14 41.37 -51.87
N ALA A 16 2.41 40.49 -52.56
CA ALA A 16 1.79 40.80 -53.84
C ALA A 16 0.68 41.86 -53.70
N LEU A 17 -0.14 41.75 -52.65
CA LEU A 17 -1.17 42.73 -52.34
C LEU A 17 -0.56 44.10 -51.97
N ALA A 18 0.55 44.11 -51.22
CA ALA A 18 1.27 45.33 -50.88
C ALA A 18 1.94 45.99 -52.09
N ALA A 19 2.50 45.21 -53.01
CA ALA A 19 3.08 45.72 -54.25
C ALA A 19 2.01 46.34 -55.16
N TRP A 20 0.90 45.63 -55.37
CA TRP A 20 -0.22 46.15 -56.17
C TRP A 20 -0.80 47.44 -55.61
N LEU A 21 -0.87 47.56 -54.29
CA LEU A 21 -1.37 48.74 -53.59
C LEU A 21 -0.40 49.94 -53.63
N ALA A 22 0.90 49.69 -53.79
CA ALA A 22 1.91 50.73 -53.97
C ALA A 22 1.84 51.37 -55.36
N ASP A 23 1.38 50.62 -56.37
CA ASP A 23 1.29 51.08 -57.77
C ASP A 23 0.09 52.01 -58.04
N TYR A 24 -0.89 52.13 -57.12
CA TYR A 24 -2.06 53.03 -57.24
C TYR A 24 -2.09 54.08 -56.12
N PRO A 25 -1.43 55.25 -56.27
CA PRO A 25 -1.38 56.28 -55.26
C PRO A 25 -2.70 57.08 -55.19
N GLY A 26 -3.71 56.52 -54.54
CA GLY A 26 -4.87 57.31 -54.12
C GLY A 26 -4.53 58.16 -52.89
N HIS A 27 -5.11 59.35 -52.82
CA HIS A 27 -5.01 60.27 -51.69
C HIS A 27 -6.33 60.24 -50.91
N VAL A 28 -6.23 60.11 -49.59
CA VAL A 28 -7.38 60.18 -48.68
C VAL A 28 -7.23 61.46 -47.89
N THR A 29 -8.23 62.32 -48.01
CA THR A 29 -8.22 63.63 -47.35
C THR A 29 -9.15 63.56 -46.14
N PHE A 30 -8.58 63.48 -44.94
CA PHE A 30 -9.36 63.52 -43.70
C PHE A 30 -9.59 65.00 -43.33
N THR A 31 -10.85 65.39 -43.14
CA THR A 31 -11.20 66.75 -42.70
C THR A 31 -11.88 66.67 -41.35
N TRP A 32 -11.29 67.31 -40.32
CA TRP A 32 -11.85 67.35 -38.97
C TRP A 32 -11.69 68.76 -38.40
N GLU A 33 -12.81 69.44 -38.09
CA GLU A 33 -12.87 70.83 -37.60
C GLU A 33 -11.90 71.82 -38.28
N GLY A 34 -11.77 71.74 -39.60
CA GLY A 34 -10.91 72.64 -40.38
C GLY A 34 -9.44 72.22 -40.50
N TRP A 35 -9.01 71.16 -39.81
CA TRP A 35 -7.73 70.50 -40.07
C TRP A 35 -7.88 69.52 -41.23
N ARG A 36 -7.11 69.77 -42.30
CA ARG A 36 -7.01 68.88 -43.45
C ARG A 36 -5.68 68.17 -43.41
N VAL A 37 -5.73 66.85 -43.27
CA VAL A 37 -4.54 65.99 -43.34
C VAL A 37 -4.66 65.18 -44.63
N ASP A 38 -3.85 65.53 -45.61
CA ASP A 38 -3.75 64.80 -46.87
C ASP A 38 -2.70 63.69 -46.69
N THR A 39 -3.14 62.42 -46.62
CA THR A 39 -2.24 61.27 -46.52
C THR A 39 -2.45 60.31 -47.69
N SER A 40 -1.39 59.60 -48.09
CA SER A 40 -1.50 58.56 -49.11
C SER A 40 -2.20 57.32 -48.53
N ILE A 41 -3.00 56.63 -49.36
CA ILE A 41 -3.66 55.37 -48.98
C ILE A 41 -2.65 54.36 -48.43
N ALA A 42 -1.44 54.31 -48.99
CA ALA A 42 -0.36 53.46 -48.52
C ALA A 42 0.02 53.76 -47.05
N MET A 43 0.09 55.04 -46.67
CA MET A 43 0.43 55.45 -45.30
C MET A 43 -0.70 55.15 -44.32
N LEU A 44 -1.96 55.32 -44.73
CA LEU A 44 -3.14 54.95 -43.94
C LEU A 44 -3.20 53.44 -43.68
N LEU A 45 -2.97 52.63 -44.72
CA LEU A 45 -2.98 51.17 -44.60
C LEU A 45 -1.79 50.64 -43.80
N LEU A 46 -0.63 51.29 -43.89
CA LEU A 46 0.50 51.00 -43.01
C LEU A 46 0.16 51.30 -41.55
N ALA A 47 -0.42 52.48 -41.27
CA ALA A 47 -0.83 52.86 -39.91
C ALA A 47 -1.86 51.88 -39.34
N LEU A 48 -2.88 51.53 -40.12
CA LEU A 48 -3.90 50.54 -39.73
C LEU A 48 -3.28 49.15 -39.50
N GLY A 49 -2.32 48.75 -40.34
CA GLY A 49 -1.59 47.50 -40.19
C GLY A 49 -0.76 47.46 -38.91
N ILE A 50 -0.08 48.56 -38.56
CA ILE A 50 0.67 48.70 -37.31
C ILE A 50 -0.28 48.63 -36.10
N GLU A 51 -1.41 49.32 -36.16
CA GLU A 51 -2.41 49.30 -35.09
C GLU A 51 -3.01 47.91 -34.89
N LEU A 52 -3.35 47.20 -35.97
CA LEU A 52 -3.83 45.82 -35.90
C LEU A 52 -2.75 44.88 -35.34
N ALA A 53 -1.49 45.03 -35.78
CA ALA A 53 -0.37 44.26 -35.26
C ALA A 53 -0.15 44.51 -33.76
N PHE A 54 -0.30 45.77 -33.32
CA PHE A 54 -0.22 46.15 -31.91
C PHE A 54 -1.36 45.52 -31.09
N LEU A 55 -2.61 45.57 -31.58
CA LEU A 55 -3.75 44.92 -30.93
C LEU A 55 -3.57 43.41 -30.80
N LEU A 56 -3.09 42.74 -31.86
CA LEU A 56 -2.78 41.31 -31.84
C LEU A 56 -1.64 40.98 -30.86
N PHE A 57 -0.61 41.83 -30.78
CA PHE A 57 0.48 41.70 -29.82
C PHE A 57 -0.03 41.81 -28.38
N VAL A 58 -0.81 42.86 -28.07
CA VAL A 58 -1.41 43.06 -26.74
C VAL A 58 -2.33 41.89 -26.37
N TRP A 59 -3.16 41.42 -27.31
CA TRP A 59 -4.02 40.25 -27.10
C TRP A 59 -3.22 38.97 -26.85
N SER A 60 -2.14 38.75 -27.59
CA SER A 60 -1.24 37.61 -27.38
C SER A 60 -0.55 37.66 -26.01
N CYS A 61 -0.04 38.83 -25.62
CA CYS A 61 0.53 39.07 -24.29
C CYS A 61 -0.49 38.80 -23.18
N PHE A 62 -1.73 39.30 -23.33
CA PHE A 62 -2.82 39.06 -22.38
C PHE A 62 -3.15 37.57 -22.27
N ARG A 63 -3.26 36.86 -23.40
CA ARG A 63 -3.53 35.41 -23.41
C ARG A 63 -2.37 34.60 -22.82
N ALA A 64 -1.13 34.98 -23.09
CA ALA A 64 0.06 34.36 -22.52
C ALA A 64 0.08 34.54 -21.00
N LEU A 65 -0.24 35.74 -20.50
CA LEU A 65 -0.32 36.04 -19.08
C LEU A 65 -1.42 35.23 -18.37
N LEU A 66 -2.56 35.03 -19.02
CA LEU A 66 -3.65 34.17 -18.52
C LEU A 66 -3.29 32.66 -18.52
N HIS A 67 -2.43 32.20 -19.43
CA HIS A 67 -2.02 30.79 -19.51
C HIS A 67 -0.73 30.45 -18.74
N LEU A 68 0.10 31.44 -18.40
CA LEU A 68 1.27 31.32 -17.53
C LEU A 68 0.99 30.59 -16.19
N PRO A 69 -0.09 30.88 -15.44
CA PRO A 69 -0.34 30.22 -14.16
C PRO A 69 -0.59 28.72 -14.29
N ARG A 70 -1.11 28.23 -15.43
CA ARG A 70 -1.32 26.79 -15.65
C ARG A 70 0.01 26.06 -15.83
N ARG A 71 0.90 26.57 -16.68
CA ARG A 71 2.24 26.00 -16.89
C ARG A 71 3.10 26.05 -15.62
N ALA A 72 3.00 27.14 -14.86
CA ALA A 72 3.71 27.27 -13.58
C ALA A 72 3.20 26.24 -12.54
N ARG A 73 1.89 25.98 -12.48
CA ARG A 73 1.30 24.94 -11.61
C ARG A 73 1.77 23.53 -12.00
N GLU A 74 1.78 23.20 -13.29
CA GLU A 74 2.28 21.91 -13.78
C GLU A 74 3.76 21.72 -13.45
N TRP A 75 4.59 22.74 -13.66
CA TRP A 75 6.01 22.67 -13.34
C TRP A 75 6.28 22.53 -11.83
N LYS A 76 5.53 23.27 -11.00
CA LYS A 76 5.58 23.14 -9.54
C LYS A 76 5.19 21.73 -9.09
N SER A 77 4.12 21.18 -9.64
CA SER A 77 3.65 19.82 -9.35
C SER A 77 4.73 18.79 -9.72
N LEU A 78 5.32 18.88 -10.91
CA LEU A 78 6.41 17.99 -11.34
C LEU A 78 7.62 18.08 -10.40
N ARG A 79 7.98 19.30 -9.97
CA ARG A 79 9.08 19.51 -9.02
C ARG A 79 8.78 18.90 -7.65
N GLN A 80 7.57 19.09 -7.13
CA GLN A 80 7.13 18.53 -5.86
C GLN A 80 7.09 16.99 -5.90
N SER A 81 6.61 16.40 -6.99
CA SER A 81 6.61 14.94 -7.18
C SER A 81 8.03 14.37 -7.20
N ARG A 82 8.98 15.02 -7.89
CA ARG A 82 10.39 14.61 -7.88
C ARG A 82 11.00 14.70 -6.48
N GLN A 83 10.71 15.77 -5.74
CA GLN A 83 11.18 15.93 -4.36
C GLN A 83 10.56 14.87 -3.42
N THR A 84 9.28 14.58 -3.60
CA THR A 84 8.57 13.53 -2.83
C THR A 84 9.19 12.17 -3.09
N LEU A 85 9.37 11.80 -4.37
CA LEU A 85 9.98 10.53 -4.74
C LEU A 85 11.39 10.39 -4.15
N LYS A 86 12.21 11.45 -4.25
CA LYS A 86 13.54 11.47 -3.65
C LYS A 86 13.49 11.24 -2.13
N ALA A 87 12.63 11.95 -1.42
CA ALA A 87 12.49 11.81 0.03
C ALA A 87 11.94 10.44 0.45
N VAL A 88 11.01 9.87 -0.31
CA VAL A 88 10.50 8.51 -0.11
C VAL A 88 11.64 7.50 -0.26
N THR A 89 12.42 7.58 -1.34
CA THR A 89 13.56 6.69 -1.57
C THR A 89 14.61 6.83 -0.47
N GLU A 90 14.98 8.04 -0.07
CA GLU A 90 15.88 8.29 1.05
C GLU A 90 15.38 7.63 2.34
N SER A 91 14.09 7.75 2.64
CA SER A 91 13.49 7.14 3.83
C SER A 91 13.50 5.62 3.79
N LEU A 92 13.18 5.02 2.64
CA LEU A 92 13.16 3.57 2.49
C LEU A 92 14.56 2.96 2.58
N VAL A 93 15.55 3.60 1.96
CA VAL A 93 16.96 3.19 2.05
C VAL A 93 17.46 3.30 3.49
N ALA A 94 17.15 4.40 4.18
CA ALA A 94 17.54 4.57 5.58
C ALA A 94 16.88 3.54 6.50
N LEU A 95 15.58 3.24 6.30
CA LEU A 95 14.90 2.17 7.04
C LEU A 95 15.55 0.80 6.79
N ALA A 96 15.88 0.49 5.54
CA ALA A 96 16.54 -0.77 5.19
C ALA A 96 17.94 -0.87 5.81
N ALA A 97 18.67 0.25 5.91
CA ALA A 97 19.95 0.35 6.59
C ALA A 97 19.84 0.43 8.12
N SER A 98 18.61 0.44 8.68
CA SER A 98 18.34 0.66 10.11
C SER A 98 18.87 2.01 10.65
N ASP A 99 19.08 3.01 9.78
CA ASP A 99 19.42 4.39 10.16
C ASP A 99 18.15 5.19 10.48
N LEU A 100 17.67 5.05 11.71
CA LEU A 100 16.44 5.71 12.19
C LEU A 100 16.50 7.24 12.13
N PRO A 101 17.61 7.92 12.53
CA PRO A 101 17.72 9.37 12.39
C PRO A 101 17.55 9.86 10.95
N ALA A 102 18.19 9.21 9.98
CA ALA A 102 18.06 9.56 8.57
C ALA A 102 16.64 9.26 8.05
N ALA A 103 16.08 8.09 8.39
CA ALA A 103 14.73 7.70 8.00
C ALA A 103 13.67 8.68 8.50
N ARG A 104 13.78 9.10 9.78
CA ARG A 104 12.91 10.12 10.39
C ARG A 104 13.02 11.45 9.66
N LYS A 105 14.23 11.91 9.37
CA LYS A 105 14.46 13.18 8.66
C LYS A 105 13.85 13.15 7.26
N ALA A 106 14.04 12.06 6.52
CA ALA A 106 13.49 11.89 5.19
C ALA A 106 11.95 11.79 5.23
N THR A 107 11.39 11.02 6.15
CA THR A 107 9.94 10.89 6.35
C THR A 107 9.28 12.23 6.70
N ARG A 108 9.89 13.06 7.56
CA ARG A 108 9.38 14.41 7.85
C ARG A 108 9.31 15.30 6.61
N ARG A 109 10.22 15.14 5.65
CA ARG A 109 10.14 15.84 4.35
C ARG A 109 8.95 15.33 3.54
N VAL A 110 8.69 14.02 3.53
CA VAL A 110 7.50 13.44 2.88
C VAL A 110 6.22 13.97 3.54
N GLU A 111 6.15 14.02 4.87
CA GLU A 111 5.02 14.58 5.62
C GLU A 111 4.77 16.05 5.28
N ALA A 112 5.82 16.86 5.12
CA ALA A 112 5.71 18.26 4.72
C ALA A 112 5.27 18.42 3.25
N LEU A 113 5.68 17.52 2.36
CA LEU A 113 5.35 17.57 0.93
C LEU A 113 3.98 16.99 0.61
N GLN A 114 3.53 16.00 1.38
CA GLN A 114 2.31 15.20 1.14
C GLN A 114 1.54 14.94 2.45
N PRO A 115 1.08 15.99 3.15
CA PRO A 115 0.40 15.85 4.43
C PRO A 115 -0.89 15.04 4.30
N GLY A 116 -1.09 14.06 5.19
CA GLY A 116 -2.28 13.21 5.22
C GLY A 116 -2.43 12.24 4.04
N GLN A 117 -1.48 12.20 3.11
CA GLN A 117 -1.52 11.24 2.01
C GLN A 117 -1.13 9.83 2.50
N PRO A 118 -1.71 8.76 1.91
CA PRO A 118 -1.47 7.38 2.35
C PRO A 118 0.02 6.99 2.45
N ILE A 119 0.84 7.43 1.49
CA ILE A 119 2.29 7.15 1.49
C ILE A 119 3.03 7.82 2.65
N SER A 120 2.62 9.05 3.02
CA SER A 120 3.21 9.77 4.14
C SER A 120 2.84 9.12 5.46
N LEU A 121 1.57 8.73 5.63
CA LEU A 121 1.10 8.03 6.83
C LEU A 121 1.80 6.68 6.99
N LEU A 122 1.95 5.94 5.88
CA LEU A 122 2.64 4.65 5.87
C LEU A 122 4.10 4.78 6.32
N LEU A 123 4.88 5.68 5.72
CA LEU A 123 6.28 5.89 6.09
C LEU A 123 6.42 6.36 7.54
N GLY A 124 5.56 7.30 7.96
CA GLY A 124 5.51 7.74 9.35
C GLY A 124 5.23 6.59 10.32
N ALA A 125 4.30 5.68 9.99
CA ALA A 125 3.98 4.53 10.81
C ALA A 125 5.14 3.51 10.85
N GLN A 126 5.82 3.26 9.74
CA GLN A 126 6.98 2.34 9.70
C GLN A 126 8.17 2.89 10.48
N VAL A 127 8.48 4.19 10.34
CA VAL A 127 9.52 4.84 11.15
C VAL A 127 9.15 4.81 12.62
N ALA A 128 7.92 5.17 12.99
CA ALA A 128 7.46 5.12 14.38
C ALA A 128 7.56 3.70 14.97
N LYS A 129 7.22 2.67 14.18
CA LYS A 129 7.37 1.26 14.57
C LYS A 129 8.84 0.89 14.80
N ALA A 130 9.73 1.28 13.88
CA ALA A 130 11.15 0.98 13.98
C ALA A 130 11.83 1.71 15.16
N GLU A 131 11.30 2.88 15.54
CA GLU A 131 11.72 3.63 16.72
C GLU A 131 11.14 3.10 18.05
N GLY A 132 10.22 2.13 18.01
CA GLY A 132 9.48 1.67 19.19
C GLY A 132 8.49 2.71 19.74
N ASN A 133 8.11 3.72 18.95
CA ASN A 133 7.12 4.72 19.34
C ASN A 133 5.71 4.24 19.00
N ASP A 134 5.19 3.35 19.84
CA ASP A 134 3.88 2.72 19.65
C ASP A 134 2.72 3.73 19.64
N ALA A 135 2.83 4.80 20.42
CA ALA A 135 1.81 5.85 20.47
C ALA A 135 1.67 6.55 19.11
N ARG A 136 2.80 7.00 18.52
CA ARG A 136 2.80 7.62 17.19
C ARG A 136 2.42 6.62 16.11
N MET A 137 2.92 5.38 16.19
CA MET A 137 2.58 4.33 15.24
C MET A 137 1.07 4.11 15.20
N ARG A 138 0.42 3.91 16.35
CA ARG A 138 -1.04 3.70 16.42
C ARG A 138 -1.81 4.89 15.89
N LEU A 139 -1.42 6.13 16.21
CA LEU A 139 -2.08 7.32 15.70
C LEU A 139 -2.08 7.32 14.16
N LEU A 140 -0.93 7.06 13.55
CA LEU A 140 -0.78 7.03 12.10
C LEU A 140 -1.51 5.85 11.45
N LEU A 141 -1.48 4.66 12.07
CA LEU A 141 -2.25 3.51 11.59
C LEU A 141 -3.76 3.78 11.65
N ASN A 142 -4.27 4.43 12.70
CA ASN A 142 -5.68 4.82 12.77
C ASN A 142 -6.04 5.81 11.66
N ALA A 143 -5.18 6.80 11.38
CA ALA A 143 -5.37 7.69 10.24
C ALA A 143 -5.36 6.92 8.89
N MET A 144 -4.57 5.86 8.77
CA MET A 144 -4.56 5.02 7.56
C MET A 144 -5.85 4.22 7.34
N LEU A 145 -6.68 4.01 8.36
CA LEU A 145 -7.96 3.29 8.23
C LEU A 145 -9.00 4.07 7.40
N THR A 146 -8.87 5.40 7.32
CA THR A 146 -9.79 6.26 6.54
C THR A 146 -9.54 6.18 5.04
N HIS A 147 -8.39 5.63 4.62
CA HIS A 147 -8.03 5.49 3.20
C HIS A 147 -8.12 4.04 2.75
N ALA A 148 -8.92 3.77 1.72
CA ALA A 148 -9.12 2.41 1.19
C ALA A 148 -7.81 1.71 0.82
N ALA A 149 -6.85 2.44 0.22
CA ALA A 149 -5.56 1.89 -0.20
C ALA A 149 -4.66 1.39 0.95
N THR A 150 -4.83 1.92 2.17
CA THR A 150 -4.01 1.55 3.33
C THR A 150 -4.78 0.82 4.43
N ARG A 151 -6.12 0.75 4.31
CA ARG A 151 -7.00 0.16 5.33
C ARG A 151 -6.60 -1.26 5.72
N PHE A 152 -6.34 -2.13 4.73
CA PHE A 152 -5.93 -3.51 4.99
C PHE A 152 -4.64 -3.58 5.83
N LEU A 153 -3.59 -2.86 5.41
CA LEU A 153 -2.30 -2.89 6.12
C LEU A 153 -2.41 -2.28 7.53
N ALA A 154 -3.17 -1.20 7.66
CA ALA A 154 -3.41 -0.54 8.94
C ALA A 154 -4.15 -1.46 9.92
N ALA A 155 -5.30 -2.02 9.51
CA ALA A 155 -6.08 -2.94 10.31
C ALA A 155 -5.29 -4.19 10.69
N ARG A 156 -4.57 -4.80 9.73
CA ARG A 156 -3.68 -5.92 9.99
C ARG A 156 -2.61 -5.58 11.05
N SER A 157 -1.97 -4.42 10.93
CA SER A 157 -0.90 -4.00 11.85
C SER A 157 -1.44 -3.67 13.25
N LEU A 158 -2.63 -3.05 13.35
CA LEU A 158 -3.30 -2.80 14.61
C LEU A 158 -3.73 -4.11 15.29
N SER A 159 -4.28 -5.06 14.53
CA SER A 159 -4.60 -6.40 15.03
C SER A 159 -3.37 -7.09 15.63
N ASP A 160 -2.25 -7.11 14.91
CA ASP A 160 -0.99 -7.68 15.41
C ASP A 160 -0.49 -6.96 16.66
N TYR A 161 -0.59 -5.62 16.71
CA TYR A 161 -0.25 -4.83 17.90
C TYR A 161 -1.08 -5.24 19.12
N HIS A 162 -2.41 -5.28 19.00
CA HIS A 162 -3.30 -5.64 20.12
C HIS A 162 -3.08 -7.08 20.58
N LEU A 163 -2.85 -8.02 19.64
CA LEU A 163 -2.51 -9.40 19.98
C LEU A 163 -1.17 -9.49 20.74
N GLN A 164 -0.16 -8.69 20.38
CA GLN A 164 1.10 -8.65 21.14
C GLN A 164 0.91 -8.08 22.56
N HIS A 165 -0.09 -7.22 22.76
CA HIS A 165 -0.42 -6.60 24.05
C HIS A 165 -1.53 -7.34 24.81
N ALA A 166 -1.75 -8.62 24.48
CA ALA A 166 -2.74 -9.51 25.11
C ALA A 166 -4.21 -9.04 25.03
N ASP A 167 -4.52 -8.11 24.11
CA ASP A 167 -5.88 -7.62 23.84
C ASP A 167 -6.46 -8.36 22.62
N ALA A 168 -6.98 -9.56 22.86
CA ALA A 168 -7.50 -10.40 21.79
C ALA A 168 -8.84 -9.90 21.22
N GLU A 169 -9.62 -9.12 21.99
CA GLU A 169 -10.90 -8.57 21.52
C GLU A 169 -10.68 -7.43 20.51
N ALA A 170 -9.84 -6.45 20.83
CA ALA A 170 -9.46 -5.43 19.87
C ALA A 170 -8.67 -6.04 18.70
N GLY A 171 -7.83 -7.04 18.98
CA GLY A 171 -7.14 -7.84 17.96
C GLY A 171 -8.12 -8.45 16.94
N LEU A 172 -9.22 -9.03 17.42
CA LEU A 172 -10.28 -9.60 16.60
C LEU A 172 -11.03 -8.53 15.79
N HIS A 173 -11.34 -7.39 16.41
CA HIS A 173 -12.01 -6.27 15.73
C HIS A 173 -11.20 -5.83 14.50
N TYR A 174 -9.92 -5.53 14.67
CA TYR A 174 -9.06 -5.12 13.56
C TYR A 174 -8.76 -6.27 12.57
N ALA A 175 -8.75 -7.52 13.02
CA ALA A 175 -8.61 -8.67 12.13
C ALA A 175 -9.81 -8.79 11.17
N HIS A 176 -11.02 -8.57 11.68
CA HIS A 176 -12.23 -8.51 10.85
C HIS A 176 -12.20 -7.34 9.88
N ASP A 177 -11.75 -6.16 10.32
CA ASP A 177 -11.57 -5.00 9.44
C ASP A 177 -10.57 -5.29 8.30
N ALA A 178 -9.47 -5.99 8.60
CA ALA A 178 -8.49 -6.41 7.60
C ALA A 178 -9.10 -7.43 6.62
N GLN A 179 -9.86 -8.40 7.14
CA GLN A 179 -10.54 -9.41 6.31
C GLN A 179 -11.62 -8.79 5.42
N ALA A 180 -12.34 -7.78 5.90
CA ALA A 180 -13.33 -7.04 5.13
C ALA A 180 -12.67 -6.20 4.02
N ALA A 181 -11.51 -5.61 4.31
CA ALA A 181 -10.74 -4.86 3.31
C ALA A 181 -10.12 -5.78 2.23
N GLN A 182 -9.73 -7.00 2.59
CA GLN A 182 -9.15 -7.97 1.66
C GLN A 182 -9.52 -9.42 2.00
N PRO A 183 -10.66 -9.94 1.48
CA PRO A 183 -11.18 -11.26 1.83
C PRO A 183 -10.29 -12.46 1.45
N GLU A 184 -9.44 -12.33 0.44
CA GLU A 184 -8.50 -13.36 -0.02
C GLU A 184 -7.21 -13.42 0.81
N SER A 185 -7.00 -12.48 1.74
CA SER A 185 -5.77 -12.39 2.51
C SER A 185 -5.67 -13.48 3.58
N GLU A 186 -4.81 -14.48 3.34
CA GLU A 186 -4.46 -15.51 4.34
C GLU A 186 -3.98 -14.88 5.66
N SER A 187 -3.26 -13.76 5.58
CA SER A 187 -2.71 -13.10 6.77
C SER A 187 -3.78 -12.51 7.69
N ALA A 188 -4.88 -11.98 7.13
CA ALA A 188 -6.02 -11.48 7.93
C ALA A 188 -6.80 -12.64 8.56
N LEU A 189 -7.02 -13.72 7.79
CA LEU A 189 -7.68 -14.90 8.31
C LEU A 189 -6.89 -15.53 9.46
N ARG A 190 -5.57 -15.59 9.33
CA ARG A 190 -4.69 -16.10 10.41
C ARG A 190 -4.81 -15.29 11.68
N LEU A 191 -4.88 -13.95 11.60
CA LEU A 191 -5.08 -13.08 12.77
C LEU A 191 -6.46 -13.29 13.40
N THR A 192 -7.49 -13.49 12.58
CA THR A 192 -8.84 -13.82 13.04
C THR A 192 -8.85 -15.14 13.82
N VAL A 193 -8.21 -16.19 13.27
CA VAL A 193 -8.06 -17.49 13.92
C VAL A 193 -7.26 -17.36 15.23
N GLU A 194 -6.12 -16.66 15.20
CA GLU A 194 -5.30 -16.42 16.38
C GLU A 194 -6.09 -15.72 17.49
N SER A 195 -6.86 -14.70 17.15
CA SER A 195 -7.71 -13.97 18.10
C SER A 195 -8.76 -14.89 18.71
N PHE A 196 -9.46 -15.70 17.90
CA PHE A 196 -10.42 -16.68 18.42
C PHE A 196 -9.79 -17.74 19.31
N LEU A 197 -8.59 -18.22 18.99
CA LEU A 197 -7.87 -19.18 19.82
C LEU A 197 -7.53 -18.59 21.19
N ARG A 198 -7.10 -17.33 21.25
CA ARG A 198 -6.83 -16.63 22.52
C ARG A 198 -8.07 -16.37 23.35
N LEU A 199 -9.21 -16.14 22.70
CA LEU A 199 -10.52 -15.99 23.35
C LEU A 199 -11.15 -17.34 23.73
N GLY A 200 -10.49 -18.48 23.46
CA GLY A 200 -11.04 -19.82 23.70
C GLY A 200 -12.19 -20.21 22.76
N GLN A 201 -12.45 -19.43 21.71
CA GLN A 201 -13.58 -19.58 20.79
C GLN A 201 -13.26 -20.50 19.60
N MET A 202 -12.84 -21.73 19.89
CA MET A 202 -12.36 -22.71 18.90
C MET A 202 -13.35 -22.98 17.75
N GLY A 203 -14.65 -23.11 18.07
CA GLY A 203 -15.69 -23.35 17.06
C GLY A 203 -15.83 -22.20 16.06
N ARG A 204 -15.69 -20.95 16.53
CA ARG A 204 -15.72 -19.77 15.67
C ARG A 204 -14.48 -19.68 14.78
N ALA A 205 -13.32 -20.12 15.28
CA ALA A 205 -12.11 -20.22 14.46
C ALA A 205 -12.29 -21.18 13.28
N LEU A 206 -12.87 -22.38 13.51
CA LEU A 206 -13.16 -23.33 12.43
C LEU A 206 -14.17 -22.76 11.43
N ASN A 207 -15.26 -22.16 11.93
CA ASN A 207 -16.28 -21.55 11.08
C ASN A 207 -15.71 -20.43 10.20
N ALA A 208 -14.80 -19.60 10.73
CA ALA A 208 -14.14 -18.56 9.95
C ALA A 208 -13.29 -19.14 8.81
N VAL A 209 -12.55 -20.21 9.08
CA VAL A 209 -11.73 -20.89 8.07
C VAL A 209 -12.60 -21.56 6.99
N ASP A 210 -13.73 -22.16 7.37
CA ASP A 210 -14.65 -22.79 6.42
C ASP A 210 -15.43 -21.75 5.60
N ALA A 211 -15.81 -20.62 6.20
CA ALA A 211 -16.43 -19.49 5.48
C ALA A 211 -15.48 -18.90 4.42
N ALA A 212 -14.17 -18.85 4.71
CA ALA A 212 -13.15 -18.37 3.79
C ALA A 212 -12.80 -19.36 2.66
N ARG A 213 -13.41 -20.57 2.61
CA ARG A 213 -13.06 -21.64 1.66
C ARG A 213 -13.02 -21.21 0.19
N ARG A 214 -13.86 -20.25 -0.23
CA ARG A 214 -13.89 -19.75 -1.61
C ARG A 214 -12.74 -18.77 -1.92
N HIS A 215 -12.13 -18.19 -0.89
CA HIS A 215 -11.13 -17.12 -1.00
C HIS A 215 -9.71 -17.60 -0.72
N ILE A 216 -9.53 -18.78 -0.11
CA ILE A 216 -8.22 -19.33 0.26
C ILE A 216 -7.95 -20.67 -0.42
N SER A 217 -6.67 -21.01 -0.54
CA SER A 217 -6.24 -22.29 -1.09
C SER A 217 -6.66 -23.47 -0.20
N ARG A 218 -6.78 -24.67 -0.80
CA ARG A 218 -7.07 -25.90 -0.05
C ARG A 218 -5.98 -26.21 0.98
N SER A 219 -4.72 -25.96 0.66
CA SER A 219 -3.59 -26.20 1.56
C SER A 219 -3.60 -25.23 2.75
N THR A 220 -3.79 -23.93 2.51
CA THR A 220 -3.95 -22.90 3.56
C THR A 220 -5.08 -23.27 4.52
N ARG A 221 -6.27 -23.61 3.97
CA ARG A 221 -7.42 -24.01 4.77
C ARG A 221 -7.13 -25.22 5.67
N ARG A 222 -6.53 -26.27 5.09
CA ARG A 222 -6.14 -27.48 5.82
C ARG A 222 -5.10 -27.18 6.91
N ARG A 223 -4.10 -26.36 6.61
CA ARG A 223 -3.07 -25.94 7.57
C ARG A 223 -3.68 -25.19 8.76
N LEU A 224 -4.56 -24.21 8.51
CA LEU A 224 -5.25 -23.49 9.58
C LEU A 224 -6.15 -24.41 10.42
N GLN A 225 -6.92 -25.31 9.79
CA GLN A 225 -7.70 -26.31 10.52
C GLN A 225 -6.81 -27.21 11.39
N ALA A 226 -5.65 -27.65 10.88
CA ALA A 226 -4.71 -28.44 11.64
C ALA A 226 -4.20 -27.69 12.88
N LEU A 227 -3.78 -26.42 12.71
CA LEU A 227 -3.32 -25.56 13.82
C LEU A 227 -4.38 -25.39 14.90
N ILE A 228 -5.64 -25.17 14.49
CA ILE A 228 -6.78 -25.05 15.40
C ILE A 228 -6.98 -26.35 16.21
N TYR A 229 -7.01 -27.51 15.54
CA TYR A 229 -7.14 -28.80 16.24
C TYR A 229 -5.93 -29.13 17.13
N LEU A 230 -4.72 -28.71 16.75
CA LEU A 230 -3.52 -28.88 17.57
C LEU A 230 -3.56 -28.00 18.83
N ALA A 231 -4.04 -26.76 18.71
CA ALA A 231 -4.21 -25.85 19.85
C ALA A 231 -5.27 -26.36 20.85
N GLN A 232 -6.25 -27.12 20.36
CA GLN A 232 -7.30 -27.72 21.17
C GLN A 232 -6.79 -28.85 22.10
N LEU A 233 -5.64 -29.47 21.79
CA LEU A 233 -5.14 -30.62 22.56
C LEU A 233 -4.80 -30.29 24.01
N GLU A 234 -4.45 -29.05 24.31
CA GLU A 234 -4.06 -28.61 25.65
C GLU A 234 -5.24 -28.03 26.46
N THR A 235 -6.30 -27.57 25.79
CA THR A 235 -7.38 -26.78 26.40
C THR A 235 -8.70 -27.52 26.51
N ALA A 236 -8.92 -28.59 25.74
CA ALA A 236 -10.21 -29.26 25.67
C ALA A 236 -10.39 -30.43 26.64
N THR A 237 -11.65 -30.86 26.78
CA THR A 237 -12.00 -32.08 27.52
C THR A 237 -11.31 -33.31 26.91
N PRO A 238 -11.08 -34.38 27.69
CA PRO A 238 -10.35 -35.54 27.21
C PRO A 238 -10.90 -36.17 25.92
N GLU A 239 -12.23 -36.18 25.76
CA GLU A 239 -12.90 -36.71 24.58
C GLU A 239 -12.75 -35.79 23.36
N ALA A 240 -12.99 -34.49 23.54
CA ALA A 240 -12.84 -33.50 22.49
C ALA A 240 -11.39 -33.41 22.00
N ALA A 241 -10.42 -33.53 22.91
CA ALA A 241 -8.99 -33.56 22.58
C ALA A 241 -8.63 -34.81 21.75
N LEU A 242 -9.20 -35.98 22.04
CA LEU A 242 -8.96 -37.19 21.22
C LEU A 242 -9.54 -37.03 19.81
N MET A 243 -10.73 -36.45 19.69
CA MET A 243 -11.34 -36.15 18.38
C MET A 243 -10.51 -35.12 17.59
N ALA A 244 -10.02 -34.08 18.26
CA ALA A 244 -9.12 -33.09 17.67
C ALA A 244 -7.80 -33.73 17.21
N ALA A 245 -7.20 -34.60 18.02
CA ALA A 245 -5.97 -35.32 17.68
C ALA A 245 -6.15 -36.18 16.42
N ARG A 246 -7.26 -36.91 16.31
CA ARG A 246 -7.58 -37.73 15.12
C ARG A 246 -7.73 -36.87 13.87
N LYS A 247 -8.40 -35.71 13.98
CA LYS A 247 -8.55 -34.77 12.86
C LYS A 247 -7.21 -34.14 12.47
N ALA A 248 -6.42 -33.67 13.44
CA ALA A 248 -5.09 -33.13 13.23
C ALA A 248 -4.13 -34.15 12.59
N THR A 249 -4.23 -35.44 12.97
CA THR A 249 -3.43 -36.52 12.39
C THR A 249 -3.64 -36.68 10.89
N ARG A 250 -4.88 -36.49 10.40
CA ARG A 250 -5.17 -36.51 8.95
C ARG A 250 -4.55 -35.33 8.20
N LEU A 251 -4.22 -34.26 8.92
CA LEU A 251 -3.64 -33.02 8.41
C LEU A 251 -2.15 -32.87 8.76
N VAL A 252 -1.53 -33.88 9.37
CA VAL A 252 -0.10 -33.85 9.78
C VAL A 252 0.83 -33.61 8.59
N THR A 253 0.42 -34.01 7.38
CA THR A 253 1.18 -33.80 6.14
C THR A 253 1.36 -32.32 5.81
N ASP A 254 0.43 -31.47 6.27
CA ASP A 254 0.46 -30.02 6.06
C ASP A 254 1.38 -29.32 7.09
N ILE A 255 1.68 -29.98 8.22
CA ILE A 255 2.54 -29.49 9.31
C ILE A 255 3.33 -30.67 9.92
N PRO A 256 4.38 -31.17 9.25
CA PRO A 256 5.14 -32.32 9.75
C PRO A 256 5.74 -32.09 11.15
N GLU A 257 6.07 -30.84 11.50
CA GLU A 257 6.59 -30.43 12.82
C GLU A 257 5.61 -30.69 13.97
N SER A 258 4.32 -30.89 13.70
CA SER A 258 3.31 -31.21 14.72
C SER A 258 3.33 -32.67 15.17
N ALA A 259 4.05 -33.55 14.47
CA ALA A 259 4.03 -34.99 14.72
C ALA A 259 4.51 -35.41 16.12
N PRO A 260 5.58 -34.83 16.70
CA PRO A 260 5.97 -35.13 18.08
C PRO A 260 4.90 -34.73 19.11
N LEU A 261 4.21 -33.61 18.89
CA LEU A 261 3.12 -33.16 19.76
C LEU A 261 1.98 -34.18 19.80
N LEU A 262 1.52 -34.61 18.61
CA LEU A 262 0.49 -35.65 18.47
C LEU A 262 0.95 -37.01 19.01
N SER A 263 2.19 -37.41 18.73
CA SER A 263 2.75 -38.67 19.24
C SER A 263 2.73 -38.73 20.76
N ARG A 264 3.20 -37.66 21.44
CA ARG A 264 3.16 -37.56 22.91
C ARG A 264 1.73 -37.51 23.45
N PHE A 265 0.79 -36.91 22.73
CA PHE A 265 -0.62 -36.95 23.09
C PHE A 265 -1.15 -38.38 23.10
N TYR A 266 -0.91 -39.15 22.03
CA TYR A 266 -1.37 -40.55 21.93
C TYR A 266 -0.67 -41.48 22.93
N THR A 267 0.63 -41.30 23.18
CA THR A 267 1.36 -42.09 24.18
C THR A 267 0.79 -41.89 25.58
N ARG A 268 0.45 -40.65 25.97
CA ARG A 268 -0.21 -40.36 27.26
C ARG A 268 -1.61 -40.93 27.39
N ARG A 269 -2.23 -41.33 26.28
CA ARG A 269 -3.55 -41.98 26.21
C ARG A 269 -3.47 -43.48 26.00
N GLU A 270 -2.28 -44.07 26.11
CA GLU A 270 -2.06 -45.51 25.93
C GLU A 270 -2.42 -46.00 24.52
N LEU A 271 -2.23 -45.14 23.51
CA LEU A 271 -2.48 -45.43 22.08
C LEU A 271 -1.16 -45.49 21.26
N PRO A 272 -0.22 -46.42 21.56
CA PRO A 272 1.12 -46.43 20.96
C PRO A 272 1.12 -46.67 19.44
N LYS A 273 0.12 -47.43 18.93
CA LYS A 273 -0.02 -47.69 17.50
C LYS A 273 -0.32 -46.39 16.71
N GLU A 274 -1.12 -45.48 17.27
CA GLU A 274 -1.41 -44.19 16.65
C GLU A 274 -0.21 -43.25 16.75
N ALA A 275 0.48 -43.22 17.90
CA ALA A 275 1.70 -42.46 18.10
C ALA A 275 2.78 -42.79 17.04
N ALA A 276 3.06 -44.09 16.83
CA ALA A 276 4.02 -44.55 15.84
C ALA A 276 3.56 -44.30 14.38
N ARG A 277 2.25 -44.24 14.13
CA ARG A 277 1.71 -43.97 12.79
C ARG A 277 1.92 -42.51 12.40
N VAL A 278 1.70 -41.58 13.32
CA VAL A 278 1.85 -40.14 13.08
C VAL A 278 3.31 -39.79 12.75
N LEU A 279 4.27 -40.31 13.52
CA LEU A 279 5.69 -40.07 13.26
C LEU A 279 6.13 -40.60 11.90
N ARG A 280 5.80 -41.87 11.58
CA ARG A 280 6.10 -42.46 10.26
C ARG A 280 5.44 -41.71 9.09
N ALA A 281 4.24 -41.16 9.30
CA ALA A 281 3.62 -40.31 8.30
C ALA A 281 4.41 -39.02 8.10
N ALA A 282 4.83 -38.36 9.17
CA ALA A 282 5.58 -37.11 9.11
C ALA A 282 6.97 -37.27 8.49
N GLU A 283 7.68 -38.36 8.81
CA GLU A 283 8.99 -38.69 8.21
C GLU A 283 8.90 -38.80 6.68
N ARG A 284 7.86 -39.47 6.16
CA ARG A 284 7.61 -39.56 4.71
C ARG A 284 7.33 -38.20 4.06
N HIS A 285 6.91 -37.21 4.85
CA HIS A 285 6.65 -35.84 4.41
C HIS A 285 7.75 -34.86 4.84
N GLY A 286 8.98 -35.35 5.08
CA GLY A 286 10.15 -34.51 5.28
C GLY A 286 10.29 -33.91 6.67
N TYR A 287 9.59 -34.47 7.67
CA TYR A 287 9.86 -34.14 9.07
C TYR A 287 11.33 -34.42 9.40
N ARG A 288 12.00 -33.40 9.96
CA ARG A 288 13.35 -33.51 10.52
C ARG A 288 13.29 -33.01 11.95
N PRO A 289 13.76 -33.79 12.94
CA PRO A 289 13.89 -33.32 14.31
C PRO A 289 14.72 -32.02 14.34
N ALA A 290 14.24 -31.02 15.05
CA ALA A 290 14.99 -29.80 15.33
C ALA A 290 15.36 -29.76 16.81
N ALA A 291 16.53 -29.21 17.13
CA ALA A 291 16.96 -29.04 18.52
C ALA A 291 16.12 -27.97 19.22
N HIS A 292 15.86 -26.85 18.54
CA HIS A 292 15.08 -25.73 19.07
C HIS A 292 14.22 -25.06 18.00
N TYR A 293 13.22 -24.33 18.46
CA TYR A 293 12.38 -23.46 17.67
C TYR A 293 12.46 -22.03 18.21
N ALA A 294 12.53 -21.02 17.35
CA ALA A 294 12.29 -19.64 17.76
C ALA A 294 11.02 -19.07 17.16
N CYS A 295 10.34 -18.26 17.96
CA CYS A 295 9.22 -17.47 17.52
C CYS A 295 9.71 -16.30 16.67
N GLY A 296 9.35 -16.27 15.38
CA GLY A 296 9.67 -15.14 14.50
C GLY A 296 8.96 -13.83 14.86
N ARG A 297 8.05 -13.82 15.86
CA ARG A 297 7.35 -12.61 16.32
C ARG A 297 7.99 -12.00 17.57
N CYS A 298 8.30 -12.80 18.59
CA CYS A 298 8.83 -12.30 19.88
C CYS A 298 10.24 -12.77 20.20
N GLY A 299 10.85 -13.62 19.37
CA GLY A 299 12.17 -14.19 19.64
C GLY A 299 12.20 -15.29 20.69
N ASN A 300 11.06 -15.66 21.31
CA ASN A 300 11.04 -16.73 22.31
C ASN A 300 11.51 -18.07 21.72
N HIS A 301 12.39 -18.76 22.45
CA HIS A 301 12.87 -20.09 22.11
C HIS A 301 12.03 -21.17 22.83
N ASP A 302 11.73 -22.26 22.14
CA ASP A 302 11.08 -23.45 22.71
C ASP A 302 11.83 -24.69 22.21
N GLU A 303 12.01 -25.69 23.06
CA GLU A 303 12.57 -27.00 22.68
C GLU A 303 11.62 -27.75 21.74
N ARG A 304 10.33 -27.39 21.74
CA ARG A 304 9.28 -28.12 21.04
C ARG A 304 8.48 -27.19 20.17
N TRP A 305 8.06 -27.71 19.03
CA TRP A 305 7.09 -27.01 18.20
C TRP A 305 5.71 -27.02 18.87
N ARG A 306 5.05 -25.87 18.83
CA ARG A 306 3.68 -25.65 19.27
C ARG A 306 2.91 -24.82 18.24
N PRO A 307 1.58 -24.97 18.15
CA PRO A 307 0.76 -24.15 17.26
C PRO A 307 0.74 -22.67 17.68
N LEU A 308 0.81 -22.39 18.98
CA LEU A 308 0.85 -21.05 19.55
C LEU A 308 2.17 -20.86 20.32
N CYS A 309 2.81 -19.70 20.17
CA CYS A 309 3.95 -19.35 21.00
C CYS A 309 3.52 -19.15 22.45
N ILE A 310 4.21 -19.79 23.40
CA ILE A 310 3.91 -19.70 24.83
C ILE A 310 4.06 -18.28 25.40
N GLN A 311 4.97 -17.49 24.82
CA GLN A 311 5.30 -16.15 25.31
C GLN A 311 4.35 -15.09 24.74
N CYS A 312 4.17 -15.07 23.43
CA CYS A 312 3.42 -14.00 22.77
C CYS A 312 2.06 -14.44 22.24
N GLY A 313 1.68 -15.71 22.31
CA GLY A 313 0.42 -16.25 21.76
C GLY A 313 0.32 -16.27 20.24
N GLY A 314 1.43 -16.03 19.52
CA GLY A 314 1.45 -15.96 18.06
C GLY A 314 1.21 -17.30 17.37
N LEU A 315 0.24 -17.37 16.45
CA LEU A 315 -0.14 -18.58 15.72
C LEU A 315 0.85 -18.91 14.59
N ASP A 316 1.36 -20.15 14.60
CA ASP A 316 2.28 -20.69 13.59
C ASP A 316 3.52 -19.81 13.38
N THR A 317 4.06 -19.29 14.48
CA THR A 317 5.21 -18.36 14.50
C THR A 317 6.55 -19.05 14.78
N LEU A 318 6.53 -20.29 15.28
CA LEU A 318 7.72 -21.05 15.64
C LEU A 318 8.40 -21.63 14.39
N ARG A 319 9.66 -21.26 14.18
CA ARG A 319 10.52 -21.72 13.08
C ARG A 319 11.72 -22.47 13.66
N ARG A 320 12.19 -23.47 12.91
CA ARG A 320 13.41 -24.23 13.24
C ARG A 320 14.62 -23.29 13.15
N ILE A 321 15.52 -23.39 14.13
CA ILE A 321 16.87 -22.80 14.10
C ILE A 321 17.87 -23.96 14.12
#